data_AF-V7D0F3-F1
#
_entry.id   AF-V7D0F3-F1
#
_cell.length_a   1.000
_cell.length_b   1.000
_cell.length_c   1.000
_cell.angle_alpha   90.00
_cell.angle_beta   90.00
_cell.angle_gamma   90.00
#
_symmetry.space_group_name_H-M   'P 1'
#
loop_
_entity.id
_entity.type
_entity.pdbx_description
1 polymer ?
#
loop_
_entity_poly.entity_id
_entity_poly.type
_entity_poly.pdbx_seq_one_letter_code
_entity_poly.pdbx_strand_id
1 'polypeptide(L)'
;MHNYQVIAMIVLLGPKMQYIQNLVQEQVKNIMSKQLLHPSAALSHHHQRTKTDHFITKPSFIASCSAFGPKKIGLVVRVAAETTESVYKFLRLQLAPMEAMIGVPPYKTSVI
;
A
#
# COMPACT_ATOMS: atom_id res chain seq x y z
N MET A 1 -2.18 6.40 -16.57
CA MET A 1 -1.78 5.61 -15.40
C MET A 1 -1.02 4.39 -15.91
N HIS A 2 0.30 4.29 -15.76
CA HIS A 2 1.20 3.26 -16.32
C HIS A 2 0.75 1.78 -16.13
N ASN A 3 -0.33 1.33 -16.77
CA ASN A 3 -1.00 0.05 -16.54
C ASN A 3 -1.44 -0.23 -15.09
N TYR A 4 -1.53 0.80 -14.24
CA TYR A 4 -2.26 0.67 -12.97
C TYR A 4 -3.73 0.87 -13.26
N GLN A 5 -4.55 -0.12 -12.92
CA GLN A 5 -5.98 -0.15 -13.20
C GLN A 5 -6.79 0.43 -12.03
N VAL A 6 -6.21 0.42 -10.83
CA VAL A 6 -6.89 0.83 -9.59
C VAL A 6 -6.09 1.90 -8.88
N ILE A 7 -6.78 2.97 -8.49
CA ILE A 7 -6.23 4.07 -7.71
C ILE A 7 -7.10 4.24 -6.48
N ALA A 8 -6.46 4.28 -5.31
CA ALA A 8 -7.16 4.51 -4.05
C ALA A 8 -6.49 5.64 -3.26
N MET A 9 -7.31 6.42 -2.59
CA MET A 9 -6.89 7.45 -1.65
C MET A 9 -7.51 7.14 -0.30
N ILE A 10 -6.69 6.94 0.72
CA ILE A 10 -7.13 6.77 2.10
C ILE A 10 -6.78 8.03 2.87
N VAL A 11 -7.77 8.59 3.57
CA VAL A 11 -7.58 9.77 4.42
C VAL A 11 -7.83 9.37 5.86
N LEU A 12 -6.79 9.43 6.69
CA LEU A 12 -6.88 9.23 8.13
C LEU A 12 -6.75 10.58 8.82
N LEU A 13 -7.77 11.00 9.56
CA LEU A 13 -7.82 12.31 10.19
C LEU A 13 -8.24 12.22 11.65
N GLY A 14 -7.51 12.93 12.52
CA GLY A 14 -7.93 13.20 13.88
C GLY A 14 -6.86 12.83 14.92
N PRO A 15 -6.91 13.44 16.11
CA PRO A 15 -5.88 13.27 17.13
C PRO A 15 -5.79 11.83 17.66
N LYS A 16 -6.93 11.12 17.74
CA LYS A 16 -6.96 9.70 18.16
C LYS A 16 -6.39 8.75 17.10
N MET A 17 -6.16 9.21 15.86
CA MET A 17 -5.63 8.39 14.77
C MET A 17 -4.10 8.32 14.73
N GLN A 18 -3.39 9.07 15.58
CA GLN A 18 -1.93 9.21 15.47
C GLN A 18 -1.19 7.87 15.50
N TYR A 19 -1.60 6.95 16.37
CA TYR A 19 -1.03 5.60 16.42
C TYR A 19 -1.17 4.86 15.08
N ILE A 20 -2.38 4.86 14.51
CA ILE A 20 -2.68 4.21 13.23
C ILE A 20 -1.90 4.90 12.09
N GLN A 21 -1.86 6.22 12.08
CA GLN A 21 -1.13 6.99 11.07
C GLN A 21 0.37 6.63 11.06
N ASN A 22 1.01 6.60 12.23
CA ASN A 22 2.42 6.24 12.36
C ASN A 22 2.67 4.81 11.87
N LEU A 23 1.83 3.86 12.28
CA LEU A 23 1.94 2.46 11.88
C LEU A 23 1.80 2.31 10.36
N VAL A 24 0.79 2.93 9.75
CA VAL A 24 0.57 2.88 8.30
C VAL A 24 1.75 3.51 7.54
N GLN A 25 2.30 4.63 8.02
CA GLN A 25 3.48 5.24 7.41
C GLN A 25 4.69 4.32 7.44
N GLU A 26 4.96 3.69 8.58
CA GLU A 26 6.08 2.77 8.75
C GLU A 26 5.92 1.52 7.86
N GLN A 27 4.71 0.94 7.83
CA GLN A 27 4.41 -0.23 7.00
C GLN A 27 4.54 0.10 5.50
N VAL A 28 3.98 1.22 5.04
CA VAL A 28 4.14 1.66 3.63
C VAL A 28 5.61 1.88 3.31
N LYS A 29 6.38 2.53 4.18
CA LYS A 29 7.83 2.69 4.01
C LYS A 29 8.50 1.33 3.85
N ASN A 30 8.24 0.38 4.74
CA ASN A 30 8.84 -0.96 4.69
C ASN A 30 8.47 -1.74 3.42
N ILE A 31 7.21 -1.72 2.99
CA ILE A 31 6.77 -2.39 1.76
C ILE A 31 7.46 -1.76 0.54
N MET A 32 7.45 -0.44 0.44
CA MET A 32 8.05 0.27 -0.70
C MET A 32 9.58 0.15 -0.71
N SER A 33 10.25 0.19 0.45
CA SER A 33 11.70 -0.03 0.51
C SER A 33 12.06 -1.42 0.00
N LYS A 34 11.30 -2.46 0.35
CA LYS A 34 11.54 -3.82 -0.15
C LYS A 34 11.35 -3.91 -1.66
N GLN A 35 10.26 -3.34 -2.19
CA GLN A 35 9.94 -3.40 -3.62
C GLN A 35 10.90 -2.56 -4.50
N LEU A 36 11.43 -1.45 -3.96
CA LEU A 36 12.35 -0.57 -4.69
C LEU A 36 13.82 -1.01 -4.57
N LEU A 37 14.21 -1.69 -3.48
CA LEU A 37 15.58 -2.20 -3.29
C LEU A 37 15.78 -3.60 -3.89
N HIS A 38 14.73 -4.43 -3.91
CA HIS A 38 14.77 -5.76 -4.50
C HIS A 38 13.54 -5.93 -5.39
N PRO A 39 13.66 -5.72 -6.72
CA PRO A 39 12.64 -6.16 -7.65
C PRO A 39 12.59 -7.69 -7.54
N SER A 40 11.66 -8.21 -6.73
CA SER A 40 11.57 -9.64 -6.48
C SER A 40 11.29 -10.35 -7.80
N ALA A 41 12.27 -11.15 -8.23
CA ALA A 41 12.16 -12.15 -9.29
C ALA A 41 11.25 -13.32 -8.88
N ALA A 42 10.05 -13.02 -8.41
CA ALA A 42 9.05 -14.02 -8.03
C ALA A 42 7.88 -13.91 -9.02
N LEU A 43 7.77 -14.93 -9.88
CA LEU A 43 6.68 -15.29 -10.82
C LEU A 43 7.03 -15.32 -12.33
N SER A 44 8.26 -15.65 -12.72
CA SER A 44 8.53 -16.07 -14.10
C SER A 44 9.31 -17.38 -14.18
N HIS A 45 8.68 -18.47 -13.71
CA HIS A 45 8.93 -19.76 -14.34
C HIS A 45 8.24 -19.74 -15.71
N HIS A 46 9.00 -20.10 -16.75
CA HIS A 46 8.65 -20.13 -18.19
C HIS A 46 8.68 -18.79 -18.95
N HIS A 47 9.88 -18.31 -19.27
CA HIS A 47 10.45 -18.48 -20.61
C HIS A 47 11.81 -17.79 -20.72
N GLN A 48 12.76 -18.49 -21.35
CA GLN A 48 14.04 -17.93 -21.78
C GLN A 48 13.83 -16.67 -22.62
N ARG A 49 14.47 -15.56 -22.25
CA ARG A 49 15.23 -14.76 -23.23
C ARG A 49 16.26 -13.85 -22.58
N THR A 50 17.47 -14.09 -23.03
CA THR A 50 18.67 -13.26 -23.00
C THR A 50 18.41 -11.78 -23.24
N LYS A 51 18.86 -10.92 -22.32
CA LYS A 51 19.84 -9.83 -22.52
C LYS A 51 19.76 -8.84 -21.36
N THR A 52 20.94 -8.40 -20.97
CA THR A 52 21.25 -7.43 -19.93
C THR A 52 20.57 -6.09 -20.18
N ASP A 53 19.59 -5.76 -19.35
CA ASP A 53 19.32 -4.39 -18.93
C ASP A 53 18.78 -4.46 -17.51
N HIS A 54 19.30 -3.60 -16.63
CA HIS A 54 18.84 -3.45 -15.25
C HIS A 54 17.48 -2.75 -15.21
N PHE A 55 16.48 -3.33 -15.89
CA PHE A 55 15.12 -2.85 -15.80
C PHE A 55 14.60 -3.19 -14.41
N ILE A 56 14.55 -2.17 -13.55
CA ILE A 56 13.67 -2.14 -12.40
C ILE A 56 12.29 -2.53 -12.92
N THR A 57 11.87 -3.77 -12.66
CA THR A 57 10.55 -4.23 -13.06
C THR A 57 9.53 -3.37 -12.34
N LYS A 58 8.60 -2.78 -13.10
CA LYS A 58 7.52 -1.96 -12.56
C LYS A 58 6.78 -2.78 -11.49
N PRO A 59 6.65 -2.28 -10.24
CA PRO A 59 5.91 -3.00 -9.21
C PRO A 59 4.41 -3.02 -9.53
N SER A 60 3.75 -4.15 -9.28
CA SER A 60 2.29 -4.32 -9.49
C SER A 60 1.42 -3.52 -8.50
N PHE A 61 2.04 -2.99 -7.45
CA PHE A 61 1.42 -2.18 -6.41
C PHE A 61 2.41 -1.12 -5.93
N ILE A 62 1.97 0.14 -5.85
CA ILE A 62 2.72 1.23 -5.24
C ILE A 62 1.84 1.98 -4.25
N ALA A 63 2.45 2.42 -3.15
CA ALA A 63 1.80 3.25 -2.17
C ALA A 63 2.73 4.37 -1.72
N SER A 64 2.16 5.52 -1.37
CA SER A 64 2.88 6.63 -0.77
C SER A 64 2.05 7.24 0.35
N CYS A 65 2.73 7.88 1.30
CA CYS A 65 2.11 8.53 2.45
C CYS A 65 2.51 10.01 2.49
N SER A 66 1.57 10.89 2.84
CA SER A 66 1.84 12.31 3.07
C SER A 66 1.03 12.81 4.25
N ALA A 67 1.72 13.32 5.28
CA ALA A 67 1.06 13.97 6.40
C ALA A 67 0.51 15.34 5.99
N PHE A 68 -0.62 15.75 6.56
CA PHE A 68 -1.25 17.03 6.29
C PHE A 68 -1.91 17.64 7.54
N GLY A 69 -2.30 18.91 7.43
CA GLY A 69 -2.95 19.67 8.49
C GLY A 69 -1.99 20.22 9.56
N PRO A 70 -2.47 21.12 10.43
CA PRO A 70 -1.69 21.68 11.52
C PRO A 70 -1.15 20.55 12.40
N LYS A 71 0.13 20.60 12.77
CA LYS A 71 0.78 19.56 13.60
C LYS A 71 0.66 18.12 13.06
N LYS A 72 0.43 17.94 11.75
CA LYS A 72 0.35 16.63 11.09
C LYS A 72 -0.79 15.73 11.63
N ILE A 73 -1.95 16.33 11.93
CA ILE A 73 -3.13 15.58 12.43
C ILE A 73 -3.78 14.66 11.38
N GLY A 74 -3.39 14.78 10.12
CA GLY A 74 -3.93 14.01 9.01
C GLY A 74 -2.84 13.25 8.26
N LEU A 75 -3.24 12.13 7.66
CA LEU A 75 -2.43 11.33 6.74
C LEU A 75 -3.23 11.01 5.48
N VAL A 76 -2.65 11.29 4.30
CA VAL A 76 -3.14 10.79 3.02
C VAL A 76 -2.25 9.64 2.58
N VAL A 77 -2.85 8.49 2.29
CA VAL A 77 -2.21 7.36 1.63
C VAL A 77 -2.72 7.30 0.19
N ARG A 78 -1.80 7.29 -0.78
CA ARG A 78 -2.13 7.16 -2.20
C ARG A 78 -1.63 5.82 -2.68
N VAL A 79 -2.50 5.06 -3.33
CA VAL A 79 -2.22 3.72 -3.82
C VAL A 79 -2.50 3.66 -5.31
N ALA A 80 -1.61 3.01 -6.06
CA ALA A 80 -1.87 2.59 -7.42
C ALA A 80 -1.53 1.11 -7.57
N ALA A 81 -2.43 0.34 -8.18
CA ALA A 81 -2.28 -1.11 -8.30
C ALA A 81 -2.88 -1.66 -9.59
N GLU A 82 -2.46 -2.87 -9.96
CA GLU A 82 -2.96 -3.57 -11.14
C GLU A 82 -4.30 -4.25 -10.90
N THR A 83 -4.62 -4.60 -9.65
CA THR A 83 -5.88 -5.27 -9.30
C THR A 83 -6.56 -4.63 -8.10
N THR A 84 -7.89 -4.69 -8.08
CA THR A 84 -8.72 -4.25 -6.95
C THR A 84 -8.44 -5.09 -5.71
N GLU A 85 -8.21 -6.39 -5.88
CA GLU A 85 -7.86 -7.31 -4.80
C GLU A 85 -6.64 -6.86 -4.01
N SER A 86 -5.56 -6.45 -4.69
CA SER A 86 -4.34 -6.00 -4.03
C SER A 86 -4.58 -4.76 -3.16
N VAL A 87 -5.49 -3.87 -3.58
CA VAL A 87 -5.90 -2.69 -2.81
C VAL A 87 -6.72 -3.09 -1.58
N TYR A 88 -7.69 -3.99 -1.73
CA TYR A 88 -8.48 -4.47 -0.58
C TYR A 88 -7.61 -5.23 0.44
N LYS A 89 -6.66 -6.03 -0.02
CA LYS A 89 -5.68 -6.70 0.83
C LYS A 89 -4.84 -5.67 1.61
N PHE A 90 -4.37 -4.62 0.94
CA PHE A 90 -3.67 -3.52 1.58
C PHE A 90 -4.54 -2.84 2.65
N LEU A 91 -5.78 -2.45 2.30
CA LEU A 91 -6.71 -1.80 3.22
C LEU A 91 -6.98 -2.65 4.47
N ARG A 92 -7.25 -3.95 4.29
CA ARG A 92 -7.49 -4.88 5.39
C ARG A 92 -6.29 -4.99 6.33
N LEU A 93 -5.07 -5.12 5.79
CA LEU A 93 -3.87 -5.26 6.60
C LEU A 93 -3.51 -3.96 7.33
N GLN A 94 -3.53 -2.83 6.62
CA GLN A 94 -3.10 -1.54 7.16
C GLN A 94 -4.09 -0.97 8.18
N LEU A 95 -5.38 -1.28 8.04
CA LEU A 95 -6.43 -0.71 8.90
C LEU A 95 -6.93 -1.69 9.98
N ALA A 96 -6.49 -2.96 9.98
CA ALA A 96 -6.85 -3.93 11.02
C ALA A 96 -6.71 -3.39 12.46
N PRO A 97 -5.66 -2.64 12.83
CA PRO A 97 -5.50 -2.12 14.20
C PRO A 97 -6.59 -1.11 14.62
N MET A 98 -7.40 -0.61 13.68
CA MET A 98 -8.56 0.23 14.00
C MET A 98 -9.67 -0.54 14.72
N GLU A 99 -9.65 -1.87 14.71
CA GLU A 99 -10.62 -2.70 15.44
C GLU A 99 -10.74 -2.29 16.92
N ALA A 100 -9.61 -1.97 17.57
CA ALA A 100 -9.63 -1.51 18.97
C ALA A 100 -10.39 -0.18 19.17
N MET A 101 -10.58 0.59 18.10
CA MET A 101 -11.24 1.90 18.14
C MET A 101 -12.71 1.84 17.72
N ILE A 102 -13.05 0.96 16.79
CA ILE A 102 -14.38 0.89 16.16
C ILE A 102 -15.11 -0.44 16.40
N GLY A 103 -14.49 -1.39 17.11
CA GLY A 103 -15.06 -2.69 17.49
C GLY A 103 -15.04 -3.76 16.39
N VAL A 104 -14.62 -3.42 15.17
CA VAL A 104 -14.56 -4.35 14.02
C VAL A 104 -13.40 -3.94 13.10
N PRO A 105 -12.63 -4.88 12.51
CA PRO A 105 -11.56 -4.51 11.59
C PRO A 105 -12.17 -4.04 10.26
N PRO A 106 -11.76 -2.87 9.74
CA PRO A 106 -12.18 -2.41 8.41
C PRO A 106 -11.92 -3.46 7.33
N TYR A 107 -12.83 -3.55 6.35
CA TYR A 107 -12.70 -4.42 5.18
C TYR A 107 -12.65 -5.94 5.46
N LYS A 108 -13.11 -6.40 6.64
CA LYS A 108 -13.14 -7.83 7.05
C LYS A 108 -13.81 -8.77 6.05
N THR A 109 -14.95 -8.35 5.50
CA THR A 109 -15.85 -9.14 4.63
C THR A 109 -15.87 -8.64 3.19
N SER A 110 -14.83 -7.94 2.74
CA SER A 110 -14.76 -7.53 1.33
C SER A 110 -14.67 -8.78 0.45
N VAL A 111 -15.81 -9.25 -0.05
CA VAL A 111 -15.91 -10.30 -1.06
C VAL A 111 -15.44 -9.65 -2.36
N ILE A 112 -14.35 -10.18 -2.92
CA ILE A 112 -13.90 -9.89 -4.28
C ILE A 112 -14.42 -11.04 -5.14
#